data_AF-C5LC73-F1
#
_entry.id   AF-C5LC73-F1
#
_cell.length_a   1.000
_cell.length_b   1.000
_cell.length_c   1.000
_cell.angle_alpha   90.00
_cell.angle_beta   90.00
_cell.angle_gamma   90.00
#
_symmetry.space_group_name_H-M   'P 1'
#
loop_
_entity.id
_entity.type
_entity.pdbx_description
1 polymer ?
#
loop_
_entity_poly.entity_id
_entity_poly.type
_entity_poly.pdbx_seq_one_letter_code
_entity_poly.pdbx_strand_id
1 'polypeptide(L)'
;MFNFSLTSSTRDHIDPRSVVLSPADVVKAGFVMKQSKHLLQWKRRWLVLTKDLLCSFSTKEWTRRPECFTLSPTPQQKESRGSVKLAAK
;
A
#
# COMPACT_ATOMS: atom_id res chain seq x y z
N MET A 1 -14.63 -3.54 11.26
CA MET A 1 -13.49 -4.49 11.26
C MET A 1 -13.02 -4.61 9.82
N PHE A 2 -11.86 -4.05 9.47
CA PHE A 2 -11.39 -4.05 8.07
C PHE A 2 -10.65 -5.37 7.79
N ASN A 3 -11.27 -6.22 6.96
CA ASN A 3 -10.68 -7.47 6.50
C ASN A 3 -9.78 -7.18 5.29
N PHE A 4 -8.47 -7.30 5.47
CA PHE A 4 -7.50 -7.34 4.37
C PHE A 4 -7.31 -8.81 3.97
N SER A 5 -7.95 -9.23 2.88
CA SER A 5 -7.72 -10.54 2.26
C SER A 5 -6.42 -10.50 1.46
N LEU A 6 -5.39 -11.20 1.94
CA LEU A 6 -4.14 -11.44 1.21
C LEU A 6 -4.39 -12.52 0.14
N THR A 7 -4.73 -12.13 -1.09
CA THR A 7 -4.70 -13.06 -2.22
C THR A 7 -3.27 -13.10 -2.77
N SER A 8 -2.60 -14.23 -2.58
CA SER A 8 -1.34 -14.52 -3.28
C SER A 8 -1.67 -14.83 -4.75
N SER A 9 -1.74 -13.79 -5.59
CA SER A 9 -1.82 -13.97 -7.04
C SER A 9 -0.47 -13.60 -7.66
N THR A 10 0.09 -14.58 -8.34
CA THR A 10 1.43 -14.61 -8.91
C THR A 10 1.54 -13.72 -10.15
N ARG A 11 2.67 -13.01 -10.27
CA ARG A 11 3.24 -12.28 -11.43
C ARG A 11 3.20 -10.76 -11.32
N ASP A 12 3.99 -10.24 -10.40
CA ASP A 12 4.92 -9.13 -10.60
C ASP A 12 5.87 -9.18 -9.40
N HIS A 13 7.02 -9.81 -9.57
CA HIS A 13 7.98 -10.01 -8.49
C HIS A 13 8.70 -8.67 -8.24
N ILE A 14 8.04 -7.75 -7.56
CA ILE A 14 8.67 -6.51 -7.07
C ILE A 14 9.74 -6.96 -6.09
N ASP A 15 11.02 -6.83 -6.47
CA ASP A 15 12.12 -7.11 -5.56
C ASP A 15 12.02 -6.12 -4.40
N PRO A 16 11.78 -6.58 -3.15
CA PRO A 16 11.71 -5.68 -2.00
C PRO A 16 13.01 -4.88 -1.78
N ARG A 17 14.10 -5.22 -2.48
CA ARG A 17 15.37 -4.48 -2.48
C ARG A 17 15.38 -3.23 -3.38
N SER A 18 14.46 -3.11 -4.34
CA SER A 18 14.43 -1.98 -5.28
C SER A 18 13.29 -0.98 -5.02
N VAL A 19 12.60 -1.10 -3.88
CA VAL A 19 11.51 -0.17 -3.52
C VAL A 19 12.09 1.20 -3.19
N VAL A 20 12.17 2.05 -4.21
CA VAL A 20 12.51 3.47 -4.07
C VAL A 20 11.23 4.20 -3.67
N LEU A 21 11.13 4.58 -2.40
CA LEU A 21 10.00 5.38 -1.91
C LEU A 21 10.30 6.86 -2.17
N SER A 22 9.58 7.46 -3.11
CA SER A 22 9.58 8.92 -3.27
C SER A 22 8.72 9.54 -2.16
N PRO A 23 9.19 10.59 -1.46
CA PRO A 23 8.40 11.30 -0.45
C PRO A 23 7.06 11.83 -0.97
N ALA A 24 6.97 12.13 -2.27
CA ALA A 24 5.76 12.62 -2.91
C ALA A 24 4.64 11.57 -3.02
N ASP A 25 5.01 10.28 -3.01
CA ASP A 25 4.06 9.16 -3.14
C ASP A 25 3.60 8.63 -1.78
N VAL A 26 4.17 9.13 -0.69
CA VAL A 26 3.79 8.77 0.68
C VAL A 26 2.47 9.45 1.01
N VAL A 27 1.41 8.63 1.09
CA VAL A 27 0.09 9.07 1.55
C VAL A 27 0.12 9.27 3.07
N LYS A 28 0.76 8.35 3.79
CA LYS A 28 0.88 8.42 5.25
C LYS A 28 2.06 7.62 5.76
N ALA A 29 2.70 8.10 6.82
CA ALA A 29 3.72 7.34 7.54
C ALA A 29 3.58 7.53 9.05
N GLY A 30 3.90 6.49 9.83
CA GLY A 30 3.77 6.56 11.28
C GLY A 30 4.16 5.27 12.00
N PHE A 31 4.30 5.37 13.34
CA PHE A 31 4.46 4.19 14.19
C PHE A 31 3.12 3.50 14.42
N VAL A 32 3.10 2.20 14.18
CA VAL A 32 1.94 1.33 14.44
C VAL A 32 2.37 0.09 15.21
N MET A 33 1.44 -0.48 15.95
CA MET A 33 1.61 -1.80 16.56
C MET A 33 1.07 -2.85 15.58
N LYS A 34 1.96 -3.72 15.09
CA LYS A 34 1.62 -4.85 14.21
C LYS A 34 1.87 -6.15 14.96
N GLN A 35 0.88 -7.04 14.99
CA GLN A 35 1.07 -8.38 15.54
C GLN A 35 1.87 -9.24 14.55
N SER A 36 2.93 -9.89 15.03
CA SER A 36 3.70 -10.83 14.23
C SER A 36 2.89 -12.10 13.96
N LYS A 37 2.92 -12.60 12.72
CA LYS A 37 2.21 -13.83 12.35
C LYS A 37 2.67 -15.07 13.10
N HIS A 38 4.00 -15.22 13.29
CA HIS A 38 4.59 -16.43 13.86
C HIS A 38 4.68 -16.43 15.38
N LEU A 39 5.06 -15.30 15.98
CA LEU A 39 5.29 -15.21 17.43
C LEU A 39 4.08 -14.63 18.18
N LEU A 40 3.03 -14.20 17.46
CA LEU A 40 1.82 -13.55 18.01
C LEU A 40 2.08 -12.34 18.91
N GLN A 41 3.29 -11.79 18.90
CA GLN A 41 3.69 -10.62 19.66
C GLN A 41 3.41 -9.34 18.90
N TRP A 42 2.98 -8.30 19.61
CA TRP A 42 2.84 -6.96 19.07
C TRP A 42 4.20 -6.29 18.98
N LYS A 43 4.56 -5.80 17.79
CA LYS A 43 5.81 -5.09 17.55
C LYS A 43 5.50 -3.71 17.00
N ARG A 44 6.19 -2.71 17.55
CA ARG A 44 6.19 -1.35 17.01
C ARG A 44 6.96 -1.36 15.68
N ARG A 45 6.32 -0.93 14.61
CA ARG A 45 6.92 -0.82 13.27
C ARG A 45 6.60 0.57 12.70
N TRP A 46 7.54 1.15 11.98
CA TRP A 46 7.29 2.34 11.18
C TRP A 46 6.65 1.89 9.87
N LEU A 47 5.40 2.27 9.65
CA LEU A 47 4.62 1.87 8.47
C LEU A 47 4.52 3.05 7.53
N VAL A 48 4.79 2.81 6.24
CA VAL A 48 4.70 3.78 5.16
C VAL A 48 3.68 3.26 4.17
N LEU A 49 2.61 4.03 3.99
CA LEU A 49 1.56 3.80 3.02
C LEU A 49 1.80 4.70 1.81
N THR A 50 1.93 4.07 0.65
CA THR A 50 1.92 4.71 -0.66
C THR A 50 0.66 4.30 -1.42
N LYS A 51 0.50 4.78 -2.66
CA LYS A 51 -0.64 4.41 -3.52
C LYS A 51 -0.66 2.92 -3.84
N ASP A 52 0.52 2.36 -4.16
CA ASP A 52 0.63 1.00 -4.70
C ASP A 52 1.22 0.01 -3.69
N LEU A 53 1.89 0.51 -2.65
CA LEU A 53 2.64 -0.31 -1.70
C LEU A 53 2.38 0.09 -0.25
N LEU A 54 2.39 -0.93 0.60
CA LEU A 54 2.45 -0.80 2.05
C LEU A 54 3.75 -1.40 2.57
N CYS A 55 4.65 -0.55 3.08
CA CYS A 55 5.95 -0.98 3.59
C CYS A 55 6.02 -0.85 5.11
N SER A 56 6.64 -1.84 5.77
CA SER A 56 6.88 -1.80 7.21
C SER A 56 8.37 -1.94 7.54
N PHE A 57 8.84 -1.02 8.38
CA PHE A 57 10.24 -0.87 8.79
C PHE A 57 10.38 -1.10 10.29
N SER A 58 11.54 -1.58 10.73
CA SER A 58 11.87 -1.70 12.16
C SER A 58 12.10 -0.34 12.83
N THR A 59 12.67 0.59 12.09
CA THR A 59 13.08 1.93 12.57
C THR A 59 12.65 2.98 11.55
N LYS A 60 12.60 4.25 11.98
CA LYS A 60 12.27 5.37 11.10
C LYS A 60 13.36 5.61 10.04
N GLU A 61 14.59 5.24 10.33
CA GLU A 61 15.80 5.53 9.55
C GLU A 61 15.96 4.65 8.29
N TRP A 62 14.96 3.83 7.94
CA TRP A 62 14.90 2.97 6.75
C TRP A 62 16.14 2.09 6.51
N THR A 63 16.90 1.80 7.57
CA THR A 63 18.22 1.16 7.51
C THR A 63 18.15 -0.35 7.28
N ARG A 64 16.97 -0.96 7.44
CA ARG A 64 16.77 -2.41 7.26
C ARG A 64 15.76 -2.69 6.18
N ARG A 65 15.91 -3.87 5.54
CA ARG A 65 15.01 -4.40 4.51
C ARG A 65 13.54 -4.30 4.97
N PRO A 66 12.70 -3.50 4.29
CA PRO A 66 11.29 -3.42 4.63
C PRO A 66 10.53 -4.67 4.21
N GLU A 67 9.53 -5.04 4.99
CA GLU A 67 8.47 -5.94 4.54
C GLU A 67 7.45 -5.07 3.78
N CYS A 68 7.47 -5.12 2.45
CA CYS A 68 6.54 -4.39 1.59
C CYS A 68 5.49 -5.34 1.00
N PHE A 69 4.26 -4.84 0.87
CA PHE A 69 3.12 -5.53 0.31
C PHE A 69 2.53 -4.66 -0.80
N THR A 70 2.25 -5.25 -1.95
CA THR A 70 1.53 -4.57 -3.02
C THR A 70 0.06 -4.46 -2.64
N LEU A 71 -0.46 -3.24 -2.72
CA LEU A 71 -1.88 -2.98 -2.66
C LEU A 71 -2.41 -3.23 -4.06
N SER A 72 -3.40 -4.10 -4.20
CA SER A 72 -4.10 -4.21 -5.47
C SER A 72 -4.67 -2.83 -5.80
N PRO A 73 -4.56 -2.37 -7.06
CA PRO A 73 -5.17 -1.12 -7.45
C PRO A 73 -6.66 -1.22 -7.12
N THR A 74 -7.13 -0.35 -6.23
CA THR A 74 -8.56 -0.23 -6.01
C THR A 74 -9.15 0.18 -7.36
N PRO A 75 -10.18 -0.51 -7.86
CA PRO A 75 -10.87 -0.06 -9.05
C PRO A 75 -11.49 1.30 -8.71
N GLN A 76 -10.79 2.36 -9.10
CA GLN A 76 -11.28 3.73 -9.06
C GLN A 76 -12.64 3.71 -9.76
N GLN A 77 -13.71 4.01 -9.02
CA GLN A 77 -15.03 4.22 -9.61
C GLN A 77 -14.89 5.21 -10.75
N LYS A 78 -15.22 4.74 -11.95
CA LYS A 78 -15.29 5.52 -13.17
C LYS A 78 -16.33 6.62 -12.94
N GLU A 79 -15.87 7.81 -12.56
CA GLU A 79 -16.69 9.03 -12.49
C GLU A 79 -17.27 9.26 -13.91
N SER A 80 -18.51 8.84 -14.08
CA SER A 80 -19.32 9.08 -15.25
C SER A 80 -19.60 10.58 -15.36
N ARG A 81 -18.67 11.33 -15.98
CA ARG A 81 -19.01 12.66 -16.46
C ARG A 81 -20.02 12.50 -17.59
N GLY A 82 -21.21 12.96 -17.29
CA GLY A 82 -22.43 12.78 -18.06
C GLY A 82 -22.28 13.18 -19.52
N SER A 83 -22.97 12.40 -20.34
CA SER A 83 -23.37 12.71 -21.69
C SER A 83 -24.11 14.05 -21.72
N VAL A 84 -23.53 15.07 -22.37
CA VAL A 84 -24.30 16.22 -22.86
C VAL A 84 -24.70 15.88 -24.30
N LYS A 85 -25.96 15.47 -24.48
CA LYS A 85 -26.57 15.39 -25.81
C LYS A 85 -26.98 16.80 -26.22
N LEU A 86 -26.31 17.35 -27.24
CA LEU A 86 -26.79 18.48 -28.01
C LEU A 86 -27.34 17.93 -29.33
N ALA A 87 -28.65 17.77 -29.41
CA ALA A 87 -29.35 17.62 -30.68
C ALA A 87 -29.65 19.03 -31.20
N ALA A 88 -29.04 19.40 -32.33
CA ALA A 88 -29.42 20.58 -33.09
C ALA A 88 -30.42 20.16 -34.17
N LYS A 89 -31.43 21.01 -34.35
CA LYS A 89 -32.63 20.87 -35.16
C LYS A 89 -32.41 21.38 -36.58
#